data_AF-A0A2M7KKG5-F1
#
_entry.id   AF-A0A2M7KKG5-F1
#
_cell.length_a   1.000
_cell.length_b   1.000
_cell.length_c   1.000
_cell.angle_alpha   90.00
_cell.angle_beta   90.00
_cell.angle_gamma   90.00
#
_symmetry.space_group_name_H-M   'P 1'
#
loop_
_entity.id
_entity.type
_entity.pdbx_description
1 polymer ?
#
loop_
_entity_poly.entity_id
_entity_poly.type
_entity_poly.pdbx_seq_one_letter_code
_entity_poly.pdbx_strand_id
1 'polypeptide(L)'
;MALCSRTVAALTLLVVLKPAAAQEAWTVLSDFDNTPRLWSAESGPSVNARVTTKEAHSGRRSLAVRVTAINERSLRQTWQTDVSELRLSGDSRLRFWLKGSKVAQQPHGGILLVEAGGRTGGGDSHWILEIPGDTYDDPEWHQFTSPPFREGTNPEWAPDADGKLDPARVVKLLFVAQQEAPPELNLPFTCYLDDLEATHVETLPITYREATVEEKPDHVTPIWRGFKGRKREHPAWVAFTDVTGWRVAQYGGAEATLSRSEEEPCHEDLRYQAKLTYSSKDGSGHFELVPPTPFLVRKPLNAACAWVYGNTWSWVPDPKTPPVNVWLRLLDAAGQSHRLDLGVINFRFYGWLSKRLHDEPEGDPGHVFWGGPADGRLHLPAKLEAIEVRGGNQPDPR
;
A
#
# COMPACT_ATOMS: atom_id res chain seq x y z
N MET A 1 19.48 -70.91 58.55
CA MET A 1 18.50 -69.90 58.10
C MET A 1 19.24 -68.59 57.91
N ALA A 2 19.48 -68.18 56.66
CA ALA A 2 20.03 -66.88 56.31
C ALA A 2 19.10 -66.28 55.25
N LEU A 3 18.39 -65.19 55.59
CA LEU A 3 17.58 -64.44 54.65
C LEU A 3 18.51 -63.52 53.84
N CYS A 4 18.53 -63.72 52.53
CA CYS A 4 19.20 -62.87 51.56
C CYS A 4 18.15 -61.90 51.00
N SER A 5 18.20 -60.61 51.37
CA SER A 5 17.35 -59.59 50.76
C SER A 5 17.96 -59.15 49.43
N ARG A 6 17.17 -59.25 48.34
CA ARG A 6 17.53 -58.69 47.03
C ARG A 6 16.78 -57.38 46.85
N THR A 7 17.51 -56.28 46.86
CA THR A 7 17.02 -54.95 46.51
C THR A 7 16.94 -54.86 44.98
N VAL A 8 15.73 -54.63 44.43
CA VAL A 8 15.54 -54.33 43.01
C VAL A 8 15.55 -52.81 42.87
N ALA A 9 16.59 -52.26 42.23
CA ALA A 9 16.61 -50.86 41.85
C ALA A 9 15.84 -50.67 40.54
N ALA A 10 14.70 -50.00 40.60
CA ALA A 10 13.96 -49.56 39.42
C ALA A 10 14.62 -48.30 38.88
N LEU A 11 15.21 -48.39 37.68
CA LEU A 11 15.80 -47.26 36.96
C LEU A 11 14.72 -46.64 36.07
N THR A 12 14.15 -45.52 36.51
CA THR A 12 13.20 -44.75 35.69
C THR A 12 13.98 -43.85 34.73
N LEU A 13 14.04 -44.22 33.45
CA LEU A 13 14.62 -43.40 32.39
C LEU A 13 13.64 -42.27 32.04
N LEU A 14 13.90 -41.05 32.51
CA LEU A 14 13.13 -39.87 32.15
C LEU A 14 13.64 -39.32 30.80
N VAL A 15 13.00 -39.69 29.69
CA VAL A 15 13.29 -39.10 28.38
C VAL A 15 12.55 -37.77 28.29
N VAL A 16 13.28 -36.67 28.48
CA VAL A 16 12.78 -35.32 28.17
C VAL A 16 12.84 -35.14 26.65
N LEU A 17 11.74 -35.47 25.96
CA LEU A 17 11.56 -35.09 24.57
C LEU A 17 11.42 -33.57 24.53
N LYS A 18 12.41 -32.87 23.96
CA LYS A 18 12.20 -31.47 23.54
C LYS A 18 10.98 -31.47 22.60
N PRO A 19 9.97 -30.61 22.82
CA PRO A 19 8.94 -30.44 21.80
C PRO A 19 9.65 -30.06 20.50
N ALA A 20 9.31 -30.75 19.40
CA ALA A 20 9.73 -30.29 18.09
C ALA A 20 9.30 -28.82 17.97
N ALA A 21 10.21 -27.96 17.49
CA ALA A 21 9.86 -26.57 17.24
C ALA A 21 8.59 -26.56 16.38
N ALA A 22 7.54 -25.88 16.84
CA ALA A 22 6.32 -25.74 16.06
C ALA A 22 6.72 -25.22 14.68
N GLN A 23 6.28 -25.92 13.63
CA GLN A 23 6.57 -25.49 12.27
C GLN A 23 6.00 -24.09 12.09
N GLU A 24 6.87 -23.14 11.75
CA GLU A 24 6.49 -21.73 11.59
C GLU A 24 5.40 -21.64 10.51
N ALA A 25 4.27 -20.98 10.83
CA ALA A 25 3.15 -20.87 9.91
C ALA A 25 3.39 -19.72 8.92
N TRP A 26 3.37 -20.04 7.63
CA TRP A 26 3.56 -19.10 6.53
C TRP A 26 2.23 -18.76 5.87
N THR A 27 2.00 -17.47 5.64
CA THR A 27 0.83 -16.94 4.94
C THR A 27 1.28 -16.39 3.60
N VAL A 28 0.69 -16.89 2.51
CA VAL A 28 0.93 -16.37 1.15
C VAL A 28 0.42 -14.94 1.07
N LEU A 29 1.33 -14.01 0.79
CA LEU A 29 1.03 -12.62 0.50
C LEU A 29 0.82 -12.39 -0.99
N SER A 30 1.60 -13.06 -1.86
CA SER A 30 1.52 -12.94 -3.31
C SER A 30 2.14 -14.14 -4.04
N ASP A 31 1.30 -14.98 -4.65
CA ASP A 31 1.65 -16.06 -5.59
C ASP A 31 1.50 -15.62 -7.07
N PHE A 32 1.07 -14.37 -7.31
CA PHE A 32 0.82 -13.77 -8.63
C PHE A 32 -0.24 -14.49 -9.49
N ASP A 33 -0.85 -15.54 -8.97
CA ASP A 33 -1.84 -16.37 -9.65
C ASP A 33 -3.24 -16.25 -9.03
N ASN A 34 -3.36 -16.45 -7.73
CA ASN A 34 -4.65 -16.51 -7.03
C ASN A 34 -4.79 -15.45 -5.95
N THR A 35 -3.68 -14.87 -5.52
CA THR A 35 -3.63 -13.79 -4.54
C THR A 35 -3.38 -12.48 -5.28
N PRO A 36 -4.44 -11.67 -5.53
CA PRO A 36 -4.31 -10.41 -6.24
C PRO A 36 -3.74 -9.35 -5.30
N ARG A 37 -2.47 -9.49 -4.90
CA ARG A 37 -1.73 -8.41 -4.28
C ARG A 37 -1.22 -7.47 -5.37
N LEU A 38 -1.31 -6.20 -5.08
CA LEU A 38 -1.00 -5.14 -6.00
C LEU A 38 0.51 -4.87 -5.96
N TRP A 39 1.21 -5.01 -7.10
CA TRP A 39 2.63 -4.64 -7.25
C TRP A 39 2.90 -3.51 -8.26
N SER A 40 3.77 -2.56 -7.91
CA SER A 40 4.15 -1.40 -8.74
C SER A 40 5.62 -1.02 -8.55
N ALA A 41 6.18 -0.18 -9.43
CA ALA A 41 7.41 0.54 -9.11
C ALA A 41 7.15 1.66 -8.07
N GLU A 42 8.16 2.03 -7.29
CA GLU A 42 8.05 3.12 -6.29
C GLU A 42 7.91 4.49 -6.95
N SER A 43 8.63 4.73 -8.03
CA SER A 43 8.60 5.98 -8.81
C SER A 43 7.30 6.18 -9.59
N GLY A 44 6.31 5.30 -9.38
CA GLY A 44 5.02 5.34 -10.02
C GLY A 44 4.89 4.37 -11.20
N PRO A 45 4.19 4.76 -12.28
CA PRO A 45 3.86 3.92 -13.42
C PRO A 45 5.13 3.47 -14.14
N SER A 46 5.42 2.18 -14.15
CA SER A 46 6.58 1.64 -14.86
C SER A 46 6.30 0.27 -15.44
N VAL A 47 6.74 0.05 -16.68
CA VAL A 47 6.74 -1.28 -17.33
C VAL A 47 7.83 -2.21 -16.78
N ASN A 48 8.69 -1.69 -15.89
CA ASN A 48 9.82 -2.42 -15.33
C ASN A 48 9.45 -3.31 -14.14
N ALA A 49 8.23 -3.26 -13.60
CA ALA A 49 7.77 -4.21 -12.59
C ALA A 49 6.37 -4.69 -12.96
N ARG A 50 6.25 -5.94 -13.42
CA ARG A 50 4.98 -6.46 -13.96
C ARG A 50 4.82 -7.96 -13.80
N VAL A 51 3.57 -8.39 -13.64
CA VAL A 51 3.24 -9.82 -13.64
C VAL A 51 3.47 -10.38 -15.05
N THR A 52 4.08 -11.56 -15.13
CA THR A 52 4.40 -12.22 -16.40
C THR A 52 4.13 -13.71 -16.34
N THR A 53 3.96 -14.33 -17.51
CA THR A 53 3.88 -15.79 -17.70
C THR A 53 5.15 -16.37 -18.32
N LYS A 54 6.19 -15.55 -18.56
CA LYS A 54 7.44 -15.99 -19.19
C LYS A 54 8.26 -16.91 -18.30
N GLU A 55 8.27 -16.60 -17.02
CA GLU A 55 8.95 -17.33 -15.95
C GLU A 55 7.96 -17.42 -14.79
N ALA A 56 7.99 -18.53 -14.08
CA ALA A 56 7.28 -18.74 -12.83
C ALA A 56 8.01 -19.84 -12.07
N HIS A 57 8.05 -19.72 -10.74
CA HIS A 57 8.55 -20.79 -9.89
C HIS A 57 7.41 -21.76 -9.60
N SER A 58 6.34 -21.24 -9.01
CA SER A 58 5.11 -21.98 -8.81
C SER A 58 4.04 -21.49 -9.78
N GLY A 59 3.05 -22.34 -10.05
CA GLY A 59 1.91 -21.95 -10.87
C GLY A 59 2.26 -21.55 -12.31
N ARG A 60 1.78 -20.38 -12.74
CA ARG A 60 1.81 -19.87 -14.12
C ARG A 60 2.36 -18.46 -14.23
N ARG A 61 2.46 -17.72 -13.12
CA ARG A 61 2.82 -16.30 -13.14
C ARG A 61 3.83 -15.96 -12.06
N SER A 62 4.69 -14.99 -12.35
CA SER A 62 5.59 -14.36 -11.37
C SER A 62 5.67 -12.86 -11.63
N LEU A 63 6.33 -12.12 -10.74
CA LEU A 63 6.68 -10.72 -10.98
C LEU A 63 8.02 -10.64 -11.72
N ALA A 64 8.03 -10.07 -12.92
CA ALA A 64 9.25 -9.69 -13.62
C ALA A 64 9.64 -8.26 -13.26
N VAL A 65 10.89 -8.08 -12.85
CA VAL A 65 11.47 -6.79 -12.50
C VAL A 65 12.67 -6.51 -13.38
N ARG A 66 12.56 -5.52 -14.26
CA ARG A 66 13.65 -5.05 -15.12
C ARG A 66 14.46 -3.97 -14.41
N VAL A 67 15.72 -4.27 -14.13
CA VAL A 67 16.67 -3.34 -13.53
C VAL A 67 17.38 -2.58 -14.64
N THR A 68 17.21 -1.25 -14.66
CA THR A 68 17.69 -0.38 -15.73
C THR A 68 18.60 0.73 -15.22
N ALA A 69 19.34 1.37 -16.13
CA ALA A 69 20.27 2.43 -15.79
C ALA A 69 19.55 3.65 -15.23
N ILE A 70 20.04 4.13 -14.09
CA ILE A 70 19.69 5.46 -13.54
C ILE A 70 20.78 6.49 -13.88
N ASN A 71 21.99 6.03 -14.19
CA ASN A 71 23.10 6.80 -14.73
C ASN A 71 24.08 5.83 -15.43
N GLU A 72 25.21 6.32 -15.94
CA GLU A 72 26.18 5.51 -16.69
C GLU A 72 26.79 4.33 -15.90
N ARG A 73 26.81 4.39 -14.56
CA ARG A 73 27.48 3.43 -13.67
C ARG A 73 26.55 2.67 -12.73
N SER A 74 25.29 3.07 -12.62
CA SER A 74 24.34 2.48 -11.69
C SER A 74 23.09 1.99 -12.41
N LEU A 75 22.73 0.74 -12.18
CA LEU A 75 21.40 0.21 -12.47
C LEU A 75 20.63 0.18 -11.16
N ARG A 76 19.35 0.55 -11.21
CA ARG A 76 18.48 0.44 -10.04
C ARG A 76 17.04 0.24 -10.49
N GLN A 77 16.33 -0.60 -9.75
CA GLN A 77 14.90 -0.66 -9.80
C GLN A 77 14.35 -0.90 -8.41
N THR A 78 13.25 -0.22 -8.10
CA THR A 78 12.50 -0.44 -6.89
C THR A 78 11.07 -0.83 -7.25
N TRP A 79 10.50 -1.74 -6.47
CA TRP A 79 9.13 -2.20 -6.64
C TRP A 79 8.52 -2.50 -5.28
N GLN A 80 7.22 -2.32 -5.15
CA GLN A 80 6.56 -2.35 -3.86
C GLN A 80 5.20 -3.00 -3.96
N THR A 81 4.70 -3.37 -2.79
CA THR A 81 3.30 -3.68 -2.56
C THR A 81 2.82 -2.98 -1.29
N ASP A 82 1.58 -2.54 -1.30
CA ASP A 82 0.84 -2.14 -0.11
C ASP A 82 0.58 -3.38 0.77
N VAL A 83 0.73 -3.23 2.08
CA VAL A 83 0.41 -4.24 3.11
C VAL A 83 -0.33 -3.61 4.28
N SER A 84 -0.93 -2.42 4.08
CA SER A 84 -1.59 -1.67 5.15
C SER A 84 -2.84 -2.36 5.71
N GLU A 85 -3.35 -3.38 5.02
CA GLU A 85 -4.42 -4.26 5.50
C GLU A 85 -3.91 -5.38 6.42
N LEU A 86 -2.61 -5.47 6.66
CA LEU A 86 -1.99 -6.48 7.51
C LEU A 86 -1.51 -5.88 8.83
N ARG A 87 -1.47 -6.71 9.87
CA ARG A 87 -0.72 -6.51 11.09
C ARG A 87 0.43 -7.50 11.10
N LEU A 88 1.63 -6.95 11.17
CA LEU A 88 2.89 -7.68 11.22
C LEU A 88 3.46 -7.55 12.64
N SER A 89 4.44 -8.38 12.95
CA SER A 89 5.15 -8.40 14.23
C SER A 89 6.65 -8.27 14.03
N GLY A 90 7.40 -7.95 15.09
CA GLY A 90 8.87 -7.88 15.02
C GLY A 90 9.50 -9.25 14.76
N ASP A 91 8.77 -10.32 15.06
CA ASP A 91 9.12 -11.71 14.77
C ASP A 91 8.71 -12.15 13.35
N SER A 92 7.98 -11.33 12.61
CA SER A 92 7.61 -11.63 11.23
C SER A 92 8.86 -11.77 10.36
N ARG A 93 8.80 -12.70 9.43
CA ARG A 93 9.80 -12.93 8.39
C ARG A 93 9.13 -12.91 7.04
N LEU A 94 9.90 -12.64 5.99
CA LEU A 94 9.48 -12.83 4.60
C LEU A 94 10.19 -14.03 4.00
N ARG A 95 9.51 -14.73 3.12
CA ARG A 95 10.06 -15.78 2.28
C ARG A 95 9.52 -15.63 0.88
N PHE A 96 10.37 -15.83 -0.12
CA PHE A 96 9.98 -15.79 -1.53
C PHE A 96 11.03 -16.51 -2.37
N TRP A 97 10.66 -16.84 -3.60
CA TRP A 97 11.58 -17.31 -4.61
C TRP A 97 12.06 -16.14 -5.46
N LEU A 98 13.37 -16.10 -5.71
CA LEU A 98 14.00 -15.12 -6.57
C LEU A 98 14.82 -15.86 -7.64
N LYS A 99 14.68 -15.43 -8.89
CA LYS A 99 15.52 -15.86 -10.01
C LYS A 99 16.19 -14.63 -10.59
N GLY A 100 17.51 -14.59 -10.50
CA GLY A 100 18.36 -13.52 -10.97
C GLY A 100 18.77 -13.65 -12.44
N SER A 101 19.87 -12.99 -12.79
CA SER A 101 20.43 -13.00 -14.15
C SER A 101 21.95 -12.98 -14.11
N LYS A 102 22.60 -13.90 -14.83
CA LYS A 102 24.07 -13.96 -14.98
C LYS A 102 24.70 -12.70 -15.59
N VAL A 103 23.89 -11.84 -16.18
CA VAL A 103 24.35 -10.55 -16.72
C VAL A 103 24.59 -9.53 -15.62
N ALA A 104 23.90 -9.66 -14.48
CA ALA A 104 24.12 -8.81 -13.32
C ALA A 104 25.57 -8.94 -12.81
N GLN A 105 26.14 -7.83 -12.36
CA GLN A 105 27.52 -7.71 -11.90
C GLN A 105 27.51 -7.17 -10.48
N GLN A 106 27.86 -8.02 -9.50
CA GLN A 106 27.83 -7.65 -8.08
C GLN A 106 26.53 -6.94 -7.67
N PRO A 107 25.35 -7.45 -8.08
CA PRO A 107 24.11 -6.84 -7.68
C PRO A 107 23.96 -6.92 -6.16
N HIS A 108 23.20 -6.01 -5.59
CA HIS A 108 22.82 -5.99 -4.19
C HIS A 108 21.42 -5.41 -4.07
N GLY A 109 20.78 -5.63 -2.92
CA GLY A 109 19.42 -5.23 -2.75
C GLY A 109 18.88 -5.58 -1.38
N GLY A 110 17.64 -5.24 -1.16
CA GLY A 110 17.01 -5.47 0.12
C GLY A 110 15.52 -5.25 0.08
N ILE A 111 14.92 -5.53 1.23
CA ILE A 111 13.52 -5.28 1.52
C ILE A 111 13.48 -4.12 2.51
N LEU A 112 12.82 -3.05 2.14
CA LEU A 112 12.50 -1.91 2.96
C LEU A 112 11.09 -2.13 3.52
N LEU A 113 11.00 -2.29 4.83
CA LEU A 113 9.73 -2.18 5.55
C LEU A 113 9.44 -0.68 5.69
N VAL A 114 8.39 -0.20 5.02
CA VAL A 114 8.02 1.21 5.05
C VAL A 114 7.00 1.41 6.16
N GLU A 115 7.45 2.04 7.25
CA GLU A 115 6.64 2.35 8.41
C GLU A 115 6.01 3.75 8.28
N ALA A 116 4.69 3.82 8.41
CA ALA A 116 3.94 5.06 8.28
C ALA A 116 4.18 6.02 9.44
N GLY A 117 4.78 7.18 9.17
CA GLY A 117 4.96 8.28 10.14
C GLY A 117 6.17 8.13 11.06
N GLY A 118 7.26 7.55 10.57
CA GLY A 118 8.45 7.28 11.38
C GLY A 118 9.41 8.46 11.58
N ARG A 119 9.38 9.54 10.80
CA ARG A 119 10.27 10.70 11.05
C ARG A 119 9.69 11.67 12.08
N THR A 120 10.57 12.31 12.85
CA THR A 120 10.32 13.66 13.37
C THR A 120 10.06 14.60 12.17
N GLY A 121 8.81 15.05 11.98
CA GLY A 121 8.41 15.87 10.83
C GLY A 121 7.77 15.13 9.65
N GLY A 122 7.49 13.83 9.76
CA GLY A 122 6.36 13.23 9.02
C GLY A 122 6.55 12.46 7.74
N GLY A 123 7.78 12.15 7.38
CA GLY A 123 8.02 11.11 6.38
C GLY A 123 7.79 9.71 6.98
N ASP A 124 7.58 8.73 6.10
CA ASP A 124 7.72 7.33 6.43
C ASP A 124 9.17 7.06 6.94
N SER A 125 9.34 6.12 7.87
CA SER A 125 10.66 5.55 8.20
C SER A 125 10.83 4.24 7.46
N HIS A 126 12.08 3.90 7.16
CA HIS A 126 12.40 2.66 6.45
C HIS A 126 13.23 1.74 7.34
N TRP A 127 13.06 0.44 7.15
CA TRP A 127 13.86 -0.59 7.82
C TRP A 127 14.34 -1.59 6.79
N ILE A 128 15.65 -1.80 6.70
CA ILE A 128 16.27 -2.58 5.65
C ILE A 128 16.57 -3.99 6.14
N LEU A 129 16.08 -4.97 5.38
CA LEU A 129 16.48 -6.37 5.45
C LEU A 129 17.29 -6.67 4.18
N GLU A 130 18.59 -6.90 4.32
CA GLU A 130 19.49 -7.16 3.20
C GLU A 130 19.14 -8.47 2.49
N ILE A 131 19.15 -8.45 1.16
CA ILE A 131 19.11 -9.65 0.31
C ILE A 131 20.55 -9.87 -0.20
N PRO A 132 21.14 -11.06 0.03
CA PRO A 132 22.46 -11.38 -0.49
C PRO A 132 22.55 -11.12 -2.00
N GLY A 133 23.60 -10.43 -2.41
CA GLY A 133 23.76 -9.98 -3.78
C GLY A 133 23.78 -11.09 -4.82
N ASP A 134 24.42 -12.21 -4.49
CA ASP A 134 24.46 -13.44 -5.28
C ASP A 134 23.05 -14.00 -5.63
N THR A 135 22.03 -13.70 -4.82
CA THR A 135 20.65 -14.06 -5.16
C THR A 135 20.16 -13.40 -6.47
N TYR A 136 20.71 -12.24 -6.84
CA TYR A 136 20.32 -11.51 -8.05
C TYR A 136 21.14 -11.87 -9.30
N ASP A 137 22.28 -12.54 -9.18
CA ASP A 137 23.10 -12.98 -10.32
C ASP A 137 22.92 -14.47 -10.69
N ASP A 138 22.25 -15.24 -9.85
CA ASP A 138 21.94 -16.65 -10.12
C ASP A 138 20.68 -16.82 -10.99
N PRO A 139 20.77 -17.47 -12.17
CA PRO A 139 19.61 -17.66 -13.05
C PRO A 139 18.71 -18.83 -12.64
N GLU A 140 19.04 -19.58 -11.58
CA GLU A 140 18.16 -20.58 -11.00
C GLU A 140 17.24 -19.94 -9.95
N TRP A 141 16.14 -20.62 -9.63
CA TRP A 141 15.24 -20.18 -8.56
C TRP A 141 15.84 -20.50 -7.20
N HIS A 142 15.96 -19.47 -6.36
CA HIS A 142 16.43 -19.59 -4.98
C HIS A 142 15.40 -19.09 -4.01
N GLN A 143 15.17 -19.86 -2.96
CA GLN A 143 14.33 -19.40 -1.87
C GLN A 143 15.14 -18.55 -0.91
N PHE A 144 14.74 -17.29 -0.77
CA PHE A 144 15.26 -16.40 0.26
C PHE A 144 14.32 -16.42 1.46
N THR A 145 14.87 -16.39 2.67
CA THR A 145 14.13 -16.16 3.92
C THR A 145 14.82 -15.05 4.69
N SER A 146 14.08 -13.98 5.01
CA SER A 146 14.63 -12.84 5.74
C SER A 146 14.94 -13.18 7.21
N PRO A 147 15.83 -12.41 7.86
CA PRO A 147 15.83 -12.34 9.31
C PRO A 147 14.47 -11.80 9.82
N PRO A 148 14.14 -11.95 11.12
CA PRO A 148 12.99 -11.30 11.72
C PRO A 148 13.04 -9.79 11.51
N PHE A 149 11.89 -9.16 11.35
CA PHE A 149 11.81 -7.72 11.07
C PHE A 149 12.51 -6.84 12.10
N ARG A 150 12.51 -7.23 13.38
CA ARG A 150 13.23 -6.51 14.44
C ARG A 150 14.75 -6.44 14.27
N GLU A 151 15.33 -7.25 13.40
CA GLU A 151 16.77 -7.23 13.07
C GLU A 151 17.07 -6.32 11.88
N GLY A 152 16.04 -5.71 11.26
CA GLY A 152 16.22 -4.72 10.21
C GLY A 152 17.00 -3.50 10.70
N THR A 153 17.73 -2.88 9.78
CA THR A 153 18.50 -1.67 10.07
C THR A 153 17.73 -0.43 9.64
N ASN A 154 17.62 0.56 10.53
CA ASN A 154 17.03 1.84 10.18
C ASN A 154 18.10 2.73 9.54
N PRO A 155 17.93 3.18 8.28
CA PRO A 155 18.93 3.97 7.60
C PRO A 155 18.82 5.45 7.96
N GLU A 156 19.96 6.16 7.95
CA GLU A 156 20.05 7.58 8.30
C GLU A 156 19.19 8.51 7.43
N TRP A 157 18.88 8.10 6.20
CA TRP A 157 18.13 8.91 5.24
C TRP A 157 16.60 8.81 5.39
N ALA A 158 16.11 7.84 6.16
CA ALA A 158 14.70 7.68 6.55
C ALA A 158 14.61 7.16 7.99
N PRO A 159 15.11 7.94 8.96
CA PRO A 159 15.25 7.48 10.33
C PRO A 159 13.87 7.34 10.98
N ASP A 160 13.78 6.38 11.90
CA ASP A 160 12.68 6.32 12.84
C ASP A 160 12.96 7.23 14.05
N ALA A 161 11.94 7.90 14.56
CA ALA A 161 12.03 8.88 15.63
C ALA A 161 12.53 8.28 16.95
N ASP A 162 12.15 7.04 17.27
CA ASP A 162 12.59 6.36 18.49
C ASP A 162 13.64 5.25 18.24
N GLY A 163 14.01 5.06 16.96
CA GLY A 163 14.99 4.07 16.53
C GLY A 163 14.53 2.63 16.74
N LYS A 164 13.22 2.38 16.80
CA LYS A 164 12.62 1.04 16.91
C LYS A 164 11.55 0.86 15.85
N LEU A 165 11.56 -0.31 15.22
CA LEU A 165 10.52 -0.68 14.28
C LEU A 165 9.20 -0.82 15.06
N ASP A 166 8.14 -0.19 14.56
CA ASP A 166 6.77 -0.54 14.89
C ASP A 166 6.16 -1.37 13.74
N PRO A 167 6.17 -2.71 13.86
CA PRO A 167 5.68 -3.60 12.82
C PRO A 167 4.20 -3.41 12.49
N ALA A 168 3.39 -2.90 13.43
CA ALA A 168 1.97 -2.64 13.20
C ALA A 168 1.72 -1.44 12.28
N ARG A 169 2.74 -0.58 12.10
CA ARG A 169 2.72 0.60 11.24
C ARG A 169 3.41 0.39 9.89
N VAL A 170 3.90 -0.82 9.60
CA VAL A 170 4.42 -1.18 8.28
C VAL A 170 3.27 -1.21 7.27
N VAL A 171 3.28 -0.29 6.32
CA VAL A 171 2.21 -0.11 5.32
C VAL A 171 2.62 -0.55 3.93
N LYS A 172 3.93 -0.69 3.65
CA LYS A 172 4.44 -1.18 2.37
C LYS A 172 5.65 -2.07 2.57
N LEU A 173 5.78 -3.04 1.68
CA LEU A 173 7.04 -3.75 1.44
C LEU A 173 7.62 -3.20 0.15
N LEU A 174 8.79 -2.57 0.24
CA LEU A 174 9.50 -1.98 -0.89
C LEU A 174 10.78 -2.78 -1.13
N PHE A 175 10.91 -3.37 -2.30
CA PHE A 175 12.08 -4.12 -2.71
C PHE A 175 12.98 -3.25 -3.56
N VAL A 176 14.28 -3.46 -3.44
CA VAL A 176 15.30 -2.75 -4.19
C VAL A 176 16.27 -3.76 -4.79
N ALA A 177 16.54 -3.63 -6.08
CA ALA A 177 17.68 -4.26 -6.75
C ALA A 177 18.54 -3.16 -7.35
N GLN A 178 19.83 -3.21 -7.06
CA GLN A 178 20.81 -2.23 -7.49
C GLN A 178 22.10 -2.93 -7.90
N GLN A 179 22.82 -2.29 -8.81
CA GLN A 179 24.17 -2.67 -9.19
C GLN A 179 24.96 -1.40 -9.46
N GLU A 180 26.24 -1.42 -9.08
CA GLU A 180 27.22 -0.42 -9.48
C GLU A 180 28.35 -1.12 -10.22
N ALA A 181 28.58 -0.75 -11.48
CA ALA A 181 29.60 -1.35 -12.32
C ALA A 181 30.19 -0.33 -13.30
N PRO A 182 31.41 -0.57 -13.82
CA PRO A 182 31.92 0.19 -14.96
C PRO A 182 30.92 0.18 -16.13
N PRO A 183 30.79 1.28 -16.92
CA PRO A 183 29.75 1.41 -17.94
C PRO A 183 29.66 0.24 -18.93
N GLU A 184 30.79 -0.36 -19.29
CA GLU A 184 30.89 -1.51 -20.19
C GLU A 184 30.33 -2.82 -19.62
N LEU A 185 30.21 -2.91 -18.28
CA LEU A 185 29.65 -4.04 -17.54
C LEU A 185 28.26 -3.73 -16.95
N ASN A 186 27.82 -2.47 -17.04
CA ASN A 186 26.59 -1.99 -16.43
C ASN A 186 25.35 -2.27 -17.32
N LEU A 187 25.12 -3.56 -17.58
CA LEU A 187 24.08 -4.03 -18.51
C LEU A 187 22.73 -4.26 -17.80
N PRO A 188 21.61 -3.69 -18.30
CA PRO A 188 20.29 -3.95 -17.75
C PRO A 188 19.98 -5.44 -17.67
N PHE A 189 19.35 -5.86 -16.57
CA PHE A 189 18.96 -7.24 -16.34
C PHE A 189 17.51 -7.34 -15.87
N THR A 190 17.01 -8.56 -15.76
CA THR A 190 15.67 -8.83 -15.22
C THR A 190 15.80 -9.92 -14.18
N CYS A 191 15.22 -9.67 -13.00
CA CYS A 191 14.99 -10.70 -12.00
C CYS A 191 13.49 -11.02 -11.91
N TYR A 192 13.18 -12.18 -11.36
CA TYR A 192 11.81 -12.65 -11.17
C TYR A 192 11.60 -12.98 -9.71
N LEU A 193 10.45 -12.58 -9.16
CA LEU A 193 10.03 -12.86 -7.79
C LEU A 193 8.73 -13.65 -7.81
N ASP A 194 8.64 -14.68 -6.97
CA ASP A 194 7.47 -15.55 -6.87
C ASP A 194 7.22 -16.02 -5.43
N ASP A 195 5.99 -16.47 -5.15
CA ASP A 195 5.51 -16.97 -3.85
C ASP A 195 5.96 -16.14 -2.64
N LEU A 196 5.64 -14.85 -2.61
CA LEU A 196 5.89 -14.04 -1.42
C LEU A 196 4.99 -14.52 -0.28
N GLU A 197 5.61 -14.88 0.84
CA GLU A 197 4.97 -15.33 2.07
C GLU A 197 5.53 -14.55 3.27
N ALA A 198 4.73 -14.47 4.34
CA ALA A 198 5.16 -13.94 5.61
C ALA A 198 4.67 -14.77 6.81
N THR A 199 5.40 -14.69 7.92
CA THR A 199 5.01 -15.29 9.20
C THR A 199 4.38 -14.26 10.12
N HIS A 200 3.60 -14.70 11.11
CA HIS A 200 2.93 -13.83 12.09
C HIS A 200 2.03 -12.75 11.46
N VAL A 201 1.36 -13.09 10.36
CA VAL A 201 0.46 -12.20 9.64
C VAL A 201 -0.95 -12.29 10.24
N GLU A 202 -1.51 -11.14 10.60
CA GLU A 202 -2.93 -10.98 10.88
C GLU A 202 -3.54 -10.05 9.82
N THR A 203 -4.64 -10.45 9.19
CA THR A 203 -5.39 -9.55 8.30
C THR A 203 -6.31 -8.68 9.14
N LEU A 204 -6.26 -7.37 8.92
CA LEU A 204 -7.16 -6.45 9.59
C LEU A 204 -8.62 -6.76 9.22
N PRO A 205 -9.52 -6.81 10.21
CA PRO A 205 -10.93 -6.93 9.91
C PRO A 205 -11.40 -5.72 9.11
N ILE A 206 -12.21 -5.97 8.08
CA ILE A 206 -12.88 -4.94 7.31
C ILE A 206 -14.34 -4.92 7.75
N THR A 207 -14.78 -3.79 8.30
CA THR A 207 -16.20 -3.57 8.61
C THR A 207 -16.80 -2.56 7.64
N TYR A 208 -18.04 -2.80 7.25
CA TYR A 208 -18.79 -1.87 6.39
C TYR A 208 -19.87 -1.19 7.20
N ARG A 209 -20.00 0.12 7.00
CA ARG A 209 -21.10 0.92 7.54
C ARG A 209 -21.84 1.61 6.41
N GLU A 210 -23.16 1.47 6.39
CA GLU A 210 -24.03 2.17 5.45
C GLU A 210 -23.92 3.68 5.63
N ALA A 211 -23.92 4.41 4.52
CA ALA A 211 -23.98 5.85 4.54
C ALA A 211 -25.35 6.32 5.08
N THR A 212 -25.34 7.40 5.83
CA THR A 212 -26.54 7.96 6.46
C THR A 212 -26.90 9.32 5.86
N VAL A 213 -28.09 9.83 6.20
CA VAL A 213 -28.42 11.23 5.95
C VAL A 213 -28.19 11.99 7.25
N GLU A 214 -27.42 13.07 7.19
CA GLU A 214 -27.26 13.96 8.34
C GLU A 214 -28.55 14.75 8.54
N GLU A 215 -29.19 14.58 9.69
CA GLU A 215 -30.44 15.28 10.02
C GLU A 215 -30.21 16.77 10.25
N LYS A 216 -29.07 17.10 10.88
CA LYS A 216 -28.71 18.47 11.24
C LYS A 216 -27.19 18.64 11.09
N PRO A 217 -26.72 19.45 10.13
CA PRO A 217 -25.30 19.77 10.00
C PRO A 217 -24.80 20.60 11.18
N ASP A 218 -23.52 20.47 11.51
CA ASP A 218 -22.87 21.21 12.60
C ASP A 218 -22.93 22.72 12.33
N HIS A 219 -22.70 23.10 11.08
CA HIS A 219 -22.94 24.44 10.55
C HIS A 219 -23.27 24.38 9.05
N VAL A 220 -23.93 25.41 8.54
CA VAL A 220 -24.12 25.60 7.10
C VAL A 220 -23.53 26.96 6.74
N THR A 221 -22.40 26.94 6.06
CA THR A 221 -21.82 28.16 5.49
C THR A 221 -22.68 28.60 4.30
N PRO A 222 -22.94 29.91 4.17
CA PRO A 222 -23.63 30.40 2.98
C PRO A 222 -22.81 30.18 1.72
N ILE A 223 -23.47 29.72 0.65
CA ILE A 223 -22.83 29.39 -0.63
C ILE A 223 -22.13 30.58 -1.32
N TRP A 224 -22.47 31.81 -0.93
CA TRP A 224 -21.85 33.03 -1.44
C TRP A 224 -20.38 33.17 -1.07
N ARG A 225 -19.86 32.40 -0.09
CA ARG A 225 -18.43 32.40 0.25
C ARG A 225 -17.52 31.78 -0.82
N GLY A 226 -18.04 31.16 -1.88
CA GLY A 226 -17.19 30.60 -2.93
C GLY A 226 -17.77 30.52 -4.33
N PHE A 227 -19.05 30.13 -4.51
CA PHE A 227 -19.50 29.69 -5.84
C PHE A 227 -20.91 30.17 -6.24
N LYS A 228 -21.45 31.18 -5.57
CA LYS A 228 -22.75 31.78 -5.97
C LYS A 228 -22.73 32.20 -7.44
N GLY A 229 -23.76 31.76 -8.18
CA GLY A 229 -23.90 32.00 -9.62
C GLY A 229 -22.88 31.29 -10.53
N ARG A 230 -21.96 30.47 -9.99
CA ARG A 230 -21.04 29.66 -10.80
C ARG A 230 -21.74 28.38 -11.25
N LYS A 231 -21.80 28.18 -12.56
CA LYS A 231 -22.28 26.94 -13.18
C LYS A 231 -21.11 26.03 -13.49
N ARG A 232 -21.30 24.73 -13.28
CA ARG A 232 -20.34 23.72 -13.73
C ARG A 232 -20.43 23.58 -15.24
N GLU A 233 -19.28 23.48 -15.90
CA GLU A 233 -19.22 23.20 -17.35
C GLU A 233 -19.64 21.76 -17.66
N HIS A 234 -19.39 20.85 -16.72
CA HIS A 234 -19.73 19.43 -16.83
C HIS A 234 -20.47 18.93 -15.57
N PRO A 235 -21.43 18.01 -15.70
CA PRO A 235 -22.07 17.39 -14.54
C PRO A 235 -21.06 16.56 -13.74
N ALA A 236 -21.15 16.58 -12.42
CA ALA A 236 -20.38 15.67 -11.58
C ALA A 236 -20.84 14.24 -11.82
N TRP A 237 -19.89 13.33 -12.02
CA TRP A 237 -20.16 11.89 -12.08
C TRP A 237 -20.51 11.32 -10.71
N VAL A 238 -19.86 11.82 -9.67
CA VAL A 238 -20.16 11.48 -8.28
C VAL A 238 -20.53 12.77 -7.56
N ALA A 239 -21.82 12.93 -7.27
CA ALA A 239 -22.37 14.16 -6.70
C ALA A 239 -22.76 14.02 -5.21
N PHE A 240 -22.88 12.79 -4.69
CA PHE A 240 -23.33 12.48 -3.33
C PHE A 240 -24.66 13.14 -2.92
N THR A 241 -25.48 13.54 -3.89
CA THR A 241 -26.84 14.05 -3.65
C THR A 241 -27.77 12.96 -3.12
N ASP A 242 -27.46 11.71 -3.45
CA ASP A 242 -28.02 10.51 -2.86
C ASP A 242 -26.86 9.60 -2.43
N VAL A 243 -26.94 9.10 -1.19
CA VAL A 243 -25.97 8.18 -0.60
C VAL A 243 -26.57 6.79 -0.37
N THR A 244 -27.78 6.53 -0.87
CA THR A 244 -28.43 5.23 -0.77
C THR A 244 -27.54 4.13 -1.34
N GLY A 245 -27.25 3.11 -0.51
CA GLY A 245 -26.39 1.97 -0.84
C GLY A 245 -24.89 2.28 -0.92
N TRP A 246 -24.47 3.53 -0.66
CA TRP A 246 -23.06 3.81 -0.37
C TRP A 246 -22.68 3.25 0.99
N ARG A 247 -21.44 2.78 1.09
CA ARG A 247 -20.88 2.27 2.34
C ARG A 247 -19.51 2.86 2.56
N VAL A 248 -19.11 2.99 3.81
CA VAL A 248 -17.71 3.21 4.18
C VAL A 248 -17.12 1.89 4.67
N ALA A 249 -16.05 1.43 4.03
CA ALA A 249 -15.22 0.33 4.51
C ALA A 249 -14.20 0.89 5.50
N GLN A 250 -13.98 0.17 6.59
CA GLN A 250 -13.13 0.60 7.70
C GLN A 250 -12.22 -0.57 8.07
N TYR A 251 -10.91 -0.30 8.16
CA TYR A 251 -9.89 -1.34 8.37
C TYR A 251 -9.37 -1.30 9.80
N GLY A 252 -9.42 -2.44 10.49
CA GLY A 252 -8.88 -2.56 11.85
C GLY A 252 -9.56 -1.63 12.86
N GLY A 253 -8.78 -0.92 13.68
CA GLY A 253 -9.25 0.03 14.69
C GLY A 253 -9.71 1.40 14.13
N ALA A 254 -9.92 1.51 12.81
CA ALA A 254 -10.36 2.74 12.17
C ALA A 254 -11.90 2.88 12.24
N GLU A 255 -12.38 4.07 12.62
CA GLU A 255 -13.80 4.37 12.77
C GLU A 255 -14.21 5.49 11.80
N ALA A 256 -15.27 5.28 11.00
CA ALA A 256 -15.77 6.31 10.10
C ALA A 256 -17.28 6.28 9.90
N THR A 257 -17.82 7.45 9.55
CA THR A 257 -19.20 7.62 9.06
C THR A 257 -19.19 8.42 7.78
N LEU A 258 -19.86 7.89 6.77
CA LEU A 258 -20.20 8.61 5.55
C LEU A 258 -21.64 9.11 5.67
N SER A 259 -21.87 10.40 5.48
CA SER A 259 -23.23 10.94 5.46
C SER A 259 -23.46 11.90 4.29
N ARG A 260 -24.71 11.97 3.83
CA ARG A 260 -25.17 13.10 3.01
C ARG A 260 -25.37 14.30 3.91
N SER A 261 -24.69 15.40 3.61
CA SER A 261 -24.66 16.62 4.42
C SER A 261 -24.97 17.87 3.59
N GLU A 262 -25.51 18.91 4.24
CA GLU A 262 -25.62 20.28 3.71
C GLU A 262 -24.52 21.20 4.26
N GLU A 263 -23.60 20.68 5.07
CA GLU A 263 -22.46 21.43 5.59
C GLU A 263 -21.53 21.83 4.44
N GLU A 264 -21.06 23.08 4.45
CA GLU A 264 -20.13 23.62 3.45
C GLU A 264 -20.58 23.38 2.00
N PRO A 265 -21.75 23.85 1.51
CA PRO A 265 -22.20 23.55 0.14
C PRO A 265 -21.24 24.10 -0.93
N CYS A 266 -20.85 23.26 -1.90
CA CYS A 266 -19.92 23.65 -2.98
C CYS A 266 -20.59 24.48 -4.07
N HIS A 267 -21.70 24.00 -4.66
CA HIS A 267 -22.40 24.64 -5.78
C HIS A 267 -23.91 24.69 -5.54
N GLU A 268 -24.62 25.67 -6.14
CA GLU A 268 -26.07 25.87 -5.92
C GLU A 268 -26.90 24.66 -6.38
N ASP A 269 -26.45 23.96 -7.42
CA ASP A 269 -27.06 22.75 -7.94
C ASP A 269 -26.61 21.47 -7.20
N LEU A 270 -25.66 21.60 -6.26
CA LEU A 270 -25.18 20.55 -5.36
C LEU A 270 -25.35 21.00 -3.91
N ARG A 271 -26.60 21.14 -3.48
CA ARG A 271 -26.94 21.45 -2.08
C ARG A 271 -26.39 20.42 -1.08
N TYR A 272 -26.27 19.17 -1.53
CA TYR A 272 -25.83 18.04 -0.71
C TYR A 272 -24.49 17.51 -1.20
N GLN A 273 -23.67 17.06 -0.25
CA GLN A 273 -22.37 16.42 -0.47
C GLN A 273 -22.14 15.28 0.52
N ALA A 274 -21.08 14.50 0.29
CA ALA A 274 -20.61 13.54 1.26
C ALA A 274 -19.78 14.24 2.36
N LYS A 275 -20.13 13.99 3.62
CA LYS A 275 -19.30 14.28 4.78
C LYS A 275 -18.72 12.95 5.29
N LEU A 276 -17.40 12.89 5.40
CA LEU A 276 -16.69 11.78 6.03
C LEU A 276 -16.20 12.25 7.40
N THR A 277 -16.76 11.70 8.46
CA THR A 277 -16.19 11.82 9.81
C THR A 277 -15.38 10.57 10.07
N TYR A 278 -14.15 10.73 10.55
CA TYR A 278 -13.23 9.61 10.72
C TYR A 278 -12.34 9.78 11.95
N SER A 279 -11.87 8.66 12.49
CA SER A 279 -10.85 8.57 13.54
C SER A 279 -10.13 7.22 13.43
N SER A 280 -8.95 7.14 14.01
CA SER A 280 -8.19 5.88 14.08
C SER A 280 -7.41 5.84 15.38
N LYS A 281 -7.55 4.74 16.13
CA LYS A 281 -6.90 4.57 17.44
C LYS A 281 -5.45 4.09 17.32
N ASP A 282 -5.13 3.41 16.22
CA ASP A 282 -3.87 2.69 16.03
C ASP A 282 -2.94 3.37 15.01
N GLY A 283 -3.02 4.71 14.90
CA GLY A 283 -2.25 5.49 13.91
C GLY A 283 -3.01 5.72 12.60
N SER A 284 -2.36 5.55 11.45
CA SER A 284 -2.90 5.93 10.15
C SER A 284 -4.16 5.13 9.83
N GLY A 285 -5.28 5.82 9.62
CA GLY A 285 -6.53 5.23 9.18
C GLY A 285 -6.53 4.86 7.70
N HIS A 286 -7.32 3.85 7.36
CA HIS A 286 -7.64 3.47 5.99
C HIS A 286 -9.16 3.30 5.88
N PHE A 287 -9.75 4.11 5.01
CA PHE A 287 -11.18 4.13 4.72
C PHE A 287 -11.42 4.05 3.23
N GLU A 288 -12.47 3.36 2.81
CA GLU A 288 -12.93 3.35 1.42
C GLU A 288 -14.39 3.79 1.34
N LEU A 289 -14.69 4.80 0.55
CA LEU A 289 -16.07 5.15 0.17
C LEU A 289 -16.43 4.26 -1.02
N VAL A 290 -17.28 3.27 -0.76
CA VAL A 290 -17.66 2.24 -1.73
C VAL A 290 -19.05 2.56 -2.28
N PRO A 291 -19.20 2.75 -3.60
CA PRO A 291 -20.49 3.00 -4.21
C PRO A 291 -21.35 1.73 -4.24
N PRO A 292 -22.70 1.87 -4.34
CA PRO A 292 -23.59 0.72 -4.50
C PRO A 292 -23.31 -0.08 -5.77
N THR A 293 -22.77 0.56 -6.79
CA THR A 293 -22.29 -0.07 -8.02
C THR A 293 -21.08 0.72 -8.53
N PRO A 294 -19.99 0.05 -8.95
CA PRO A 294 -18.83 0.76 -9.49
C PRO A 294 -19.20 1.67 -10.66
N PHE A 295 -18.70 2.91 -10.66
CA PHE A 295 -19.04 3.87 -11.71
C PHE A 295 -18.25 3.59 -12.97
N LEU A 296 -18.96 3.50 -14.10
CA LEU A 296 -18.34 3.22 -15.38
C LEU A 296 -17.72 4.48 -15.99
N VAL A 297 -16.40 4.48 -16.11
CA VAL A 297 -15.57 5.52 -16.68
C VAL A 297 -15.36 5.23 -18.17
N ARG A 298 -15.82 6.15 -19.04
CA ARG A 298 -15.78 6.01 -20.51
C ARG A 298 -15.08 7.20 -21.17
N LYS A 299 -14.64 7.04 -22.42
CA LYS A 299 -14.15 8.14 -23.25
C LYS A 299 -15.28 9.12 -23.65
N PRO A 300 -14.96 10.41 -23.90
CA PRO A 300 -13.66 11.03 -23.67
C PRO A 300 -13.44 11.31 -22.18
N LEU A 301 -12.27 10.92 -21.68
CA LEU A 301 -11.82 11.17 -20.32
C LEU A 301 -10.41 11.73 -20.40
N ASN A 302 -10.15 12.81 -19.67
CA ASN A 302 -8.84 13.44 -19.62
C ASN A 302 -8.39 13.78 -18.20
N ALA A 303 -9.27 13.75 -17.19
CA ALA A 303 -8.93 14.03 -15.82
C ALA A 303 -9.94 13.41 -14.85
N ALA A 304 -9.45 13.08 -13.65
CA ALA A 304 -10.27 12.91 -12.46
C ALA A 304 -10.13 14.16 -11.61
N CYS A 305 -11.24 14.69 -11.13
CA CYS A 305 -11.26 15.91 -10.33
C CYS A 305 -12.27 15.79 -9.19
N ALA A 306 -11.96 16.40 -8.05
CA ALA A 306 -12.86 16.51 -6.92
C ALA A 306 -12.73 17.89 -6.28
N TRP A 307 -13.88 18.52 -6.01
CA TRP A 307 -13.95 19.57 -5.01
C TRP A 307 -14.02 18.91 -3.64
N VAL A 308 -13.11 19.30 -2.74
CA VAL A 308 -13.04 18.74 -1.40
C VAL A 308 -12.91 19.88 -0.41
N TYR A 309 -13.73 19.87 0.63
CA TYR A 309 -13.53 20.72 1.79
C TYR A 309 -12.71 19.97 2.83
N GLY A 310 -11.57 20.53 3.23
CA GLY A 310 -10.71 19.93 4.24
C GLY A 310 -10.94 20.49 5.65
N ASN A 311 -10.44 19.79 6.67
CA ASN A 311 -10.61 20.14 8.08
C ASN A 311 -9.31 20.50 8.80
N THR A 312 -8.19 20.62 8.09
CA THR A 312 -6.83 20.73 8.67
C THR A 312 -6.01 21.85 8.05
N TRP A 313 -4.91 22.27 8.66
CA TRP A 313 -3.98 23.25 8.08
C TRP A 313 -2.56 22.72 8.10
N SER A 314 -1.91 22.70 6.93
CA SER A 314 -0.53 22.22 6.82
C SER A 314 0.48 23.04 7.62
N TRP A 315 0.16 24.32 7.93
CA TRP A 315 1.01 25.25 8.68
C TRP A 315 0.51 25.54 10.11
N VAL A 316 -0.65 24.99 10.49
CA VAL A 316 -1.06 24.93 11.91
C VAL A 316 -1.54 23.50 12.19
N PRO A 317 -0.62 22.54 12.29
CA PRO A 317 -1.06 21.15 12.42
C PRO A 317 -1.75 20.91 13.77
N ASP A 318 -2.89 20.24 13.68
CA ASP A 318 -3.71 19.79 14.80
C ASP A 318 -3.75 18.24 14.82
N PRO A 319 -3.22 17.59 15.89
CA PRO A 319 -3.29 16.15 16.11
C PRO A 319 -4.69 15.54 15.98
N LYS A 320 -5.75 16.34 16.19
CA LYS A 320 -7.15 15.89 16.09
C LYS A 320 -7.70 15.95 14.67
N THR A 321 -7.06 16.72 13.78
CA THR A 321 -7.40 16.82 12.36
C THR A 321 -6.14 16.61 11.51
N PRO A 322 -5.59 15.39 11.49
CA PRO A 322 -4.41 15.07 10.69
C PRO A 322 -4.71 15.09 9.19
N PRO A 323 -3.75 15.51 8.35
CA PRO A 323 -3.89 15.42 6.89
C PRO A 323 -4.17 13.99 6.43
N VAL A 324 -4.98 13.88 5.38
CA VAL A 324 -5.32 12.62 4.72
C VAL A 324 -5.08 12.74 3.23
N ASN A 325 -4.70 11.64 2.59
CA ASN A 325 -4.52 11.55 1.14
C ASN A 325 -5.74 10.87 0.49
N VAL A 326 -6.19 11.40 -0.64
CA VAL A 326 -7.34 10.88 -1.39
C VAL A 326 -6.85 10.13 -2.61
N TRP A 327 -7.27 8.87 -2.74
CA TRP A 327 -6.97 8.04 -3.90
C TRP A 327 -8.24 7.58 -4.61
N LEU A 328 -8.14 7.30 -5.90
CA LEU A 328 -9.18 6.63 -6.68
C LEU A 328 -8.72 5.22 -7.04
N ARG A 329 -9.54 4.22 -6.75
CA ARG A 329 -9.31 2.84 -7.17
C ARG A 329 -10.13 2.51 -8.41
N LEU A 330 -9.45 2.22 -9.50
CA LEU A 330 -10.04 1.88 -10.79
C LEU A 330 -9.72 0.43 -11.17
N LEU A 331 -10.69 -0.27 -11.74
CA LEU A 331 -10.47 -1.53 -12.46
C LEU A 331 -10.72 -1.30 -13.95
N ASP A 332 -9.71 -1.50 -14.77
CA ASP A 332 -9.78 -1.22 -16.20
C ASP A 332 -10.31 -2.41 -17.03
N ALA A 333 -10.45 -2.22 -18.34
CA ALA A 333 -10.96 -3.24 -19.26
C ALA A 333 -10.00 -4.42 -19.50
N ALA A 334 -8.71 -4.27 -19.19
CA ALA A 334 -7.72 -5.33 -19.23
C ALA A 334 -7.67 -6.12 -17.91
N GLY A 335 -8.48 -5.76 -16.92
CA GLY A 335 -8.47 -6.33 -15.58
C GLY A 335 -7.30 -5.82 -14.73
N GLN A 336 -6.69 -4.71 -15.12
CA GLN A 336 -5.65 -4.04 -14.37
C GLN A 336 -6.28 -3.11 -13.32
N SER A 337 -5.76 -3.16 -12.10
CA SER A 337 -6.13 -2.21 -11.06
C SER A 337 -5.22 -1.00 -11.15
N HIS A 338 -5.80 0.19 -11.02
CA HIS A 338 -5.07 1.43 -10.93
C HIS A 338 -5.43 2.12 -9.63
N ARG A 339 -4.43 2.76 -9.03
CA ARG A 339 -4.63 3.65 -7.90
C ARG A 339 -4.09 5.01 -8.28
N LEU A 340 -4.95 6.03 -8.22
CA LEU A 340 -4.63 7.39 -8.62
C LEU A 340 -4.58 8.28 -7.39
N ASP A 341 -3.43 8.90 -7.14
CA ASP A 341 -3.29 9.94 -6.13
C ASP A 341 -3.98 11.21 -6.64
N LEU A 342 -5.08 11.59 -5.98
CA LEU A 342 -5.80 12.82 -6.28
C LEU A 342 -5.24 14.01 -5.49
N GLY A 343 -4.58 13.75 -4.36
CA GLY A 343 -3.86 14.73 -3.56
C GLY A 343 -4.20 14.69 -2.07
N VAL A 344 -3.32 15.34 -1.31
CA VAL A 344 -3.40 15.44 0.16
C VAL A 344 -4.31 16.59 0.56
N ILE A 345 -5.27 16.30 1.44
CA ILE A 345 -6.08 17.29 2.13
C ILE A 345 -5.28 17.80 3.33
N ASN A 346 -4.71 19.00 3.18
CA ASN A 346 -3.94 19.68 4.21
C ASN A 346 -4.37 21.16 4.38
N PHE A 347 -5.62 21.44 4.02
CA PHE A 347 -6.22 22.78 3.98
C PHE A 347 -7.61 22.78 4.63
N ARG A 348 -8.06 23.95 5.10
CA ARG A 348 -9.39 24.12 5.73
C ARG A 348 -10.25 25.10 4.94
N PHE A 349 -10.43 24.77 3.66
CA PHE A 349 -11.29 25.46 2.71
C PHE A 349 -11.60 24.51 1.54
N TYR A 350 -12.32 24.97 0.52
CA TYR A 350 -12.54 24.22 -0.72
C TYR A 350 -11.28 24.16 -1.59
N GLY A 351 -10.67 22.97 -1.67
CA GLY A 351 -9.58 22.67 -2.59
C GLY A 351 -10.08 21.94 -3.83
N TRP A 352 -9.43 22.21 -4.95
CA TRP A 352 -9.59 21.43 -6.19
C TRP A 352 -8.48 20.39 -6.25
N LEU A 353 -8.85 19.14 -6.04
CA LEU A 353 -7.97 18.00 -6.26
C LEU A 353 -8.18 17.55 -7.71
N SER A 354 -7.09 17.44 -8.47
CA SER A 354 -7.21 17.03 -9.87
C SER A 354 -6.00 16.28 -10.35
N LYS A 355 -6.26 15.24 -11.12
CA LYS A 355 -5.27 14.40 -11.74
C LYS A 355 -5.62 14.22 -13.21
N ARG A 356 -4.67 14.52 -14.09
CA ARG A 356 -4.84 14.22 -15.52
C ARG A 356 -4.82 12.70 -15.71
N LEU A 357 -5.77 12.19 -16.48
CA LEU A 357 -5.83 10.78 -16.84
C LEU A 357 -5.26 10.63 -18.24
N HIS A 358 -4.22 9.82 -18.33
CA HIS A 358 -3.55 9.50 -19.57
C HIS A 358 -3.82 8.04 -19.92
N ASP A 359 -4.00 7.77 -21.20
CA ASP A 359 -3.99 6.39 -21.70
C ASP A 359 -2.59 5.76 -21.49
N GLU A 360 -1.53 6.57 -21.30
CA GLU A 360 -0.12 6.20 -21.09
C GLU A 360 0.51 7.05 -19.96
N PRO A 361 0.24 6.76 -18.67
CA PRO A 361 0.71 7.58 -17.55
C PRO A 361 2.18 7.30 -17.14
N GLU A 362 3.01 6.67 -17.98
CA GLU A 362 4.42 6.42 -17.64
C GLU A 362 5.14 7.72 -17.24
N GLY A 363 5.85 7.68 -16.11
CA GLY A 363 6.52 8.85 -15.53
C GLY A 363 5.60 9.81 -14.76
N ASP A 364 4.31 9.51 -14.61
CA ASP A 364 3.41 10.27 -13.73
C ASP A 364 3.43 9.71 -12.30
N PRO A 365 4.13 10.35 -11.34
CA PRO A 365 4.32 9.79 -9.99
C PRO A 365 3.03 9.62 -9.18
N GLY A 366 1.93 10.28 -9.57
CA GLY A 366 0.64 10.13 -8.89
C GLY A 366 -0.27 9.05 -9.48
N HIS A 367 0.12 8.39 -10.56
CA HIS A 367 -0.62 7.22 -11.07
C HIS A 367 0.13 5.97 -10.60
N VAL A 368 -0.57 4.92 -10.19
CA VAL A 368 0.07 3.65 -9.87
C VAL A 368 -0.64 2.51 -10.58
N PHE A 369 0.13 1.62 -11.19
CA PHE A 369 -0.32 0.39 -11.83
C PHE A 369 -0.22 -0.77 -10.88
N TRP A 370 -1.24 -1.62 -10.90
CA TRP A 370 -1.26 -2.81 -10.08
C TRP A 370 -1.91 -3.97 -10.84
N GLY A 371 -1.17 -5.07 -11.01
CA GLY A 371 -1.67 -6.26 -11.72
C GLY A 371 -1.84 -6.07 -13.24
N GLY A 372 -2.65 -6.94 -13.85
CA GLY A 372 -2.93 -6.91 -15.29
C GLY A 372 -1.69 -7.10 -16.19
N PRO A 373 -1.74 -6.66 -17.46
CA PRO A 373 -0.59 -6.70 -18.36
C PRO A 373 0.52 -5.70 -17.97
N ALA A 374 0.20 -4.72 -17.10
CA ALA A 374 1.09 -3.65 -16.67
C ALA A 374 1.89 -3.06 -17.84
N ASP A 375 1.18 -2.78 -18.93
CA ASP A 375 1.73 -2.29 -20.20
C ASP A 375 1.87 -0.78 -20.24
N GLY A 376 1.77 -0.14 -19.07
CA GLY A 376 1.90 1.30 -18.98
C GLY A 376 0.61 2.04 -19.37
N ARG A 377 -0.57 1.39 -19.39
CA ARG A 377 -1.80 2.00 -19.91
C ARG A 377 -3.02 1.83 -19.01
N LEU A 378 -3.95 2.78 -19.09
CA LEU A 378 -5.30 2.67 -18.52
C LEU A 378 -6.27 2.25 -19.63
N HIS A 379 -6.69 0.98 -19.65
CA HIS A 379 -7.56 0.46 -20.71
C HIS A 379 -9.03 0.79 -20.42
N LEU A 380 -9.59 1.79 -21.10
CA LEU A 380 -11.01 2.15 -20.95
C LEU A 380 -11.94 1.17 -21.71
N PRO A 381 -13.18 0.92 -21.24
CA PRO A 381 -13.79 1.54 -20.06
C PRO A 381 -13.25 0.97 -18.75
N ALA A 382 -13.07 1.84 -17.76
CA ALA A 382 -12.69 1.45 -16.40
C ALA A 382 -13.87 1.60 -15.44
N LYS A 383 -13.77 1.00 -14.26
CA LYS A 383 -14.76 1.09 -13.18
C LYS A 383 -14.12 1.75 -11.98
N LEU A 384 -14.69 2.84 -11.48
CA LEU A 384 -14.35 3.39 -10.17
C LEU A 384 -14.98 2.51 -9.09
N GLU A 385 -14.14 1.77 -8.39
CA GLU A 385 -14.54 0.79 -7.37
C GLU A 385 -14.63 1.43 -5.98
N ALA A 386 -13.76 2.39 -5.69
CA ALA A 386 -13.74 3.08 -4.41
C ALA A 386 -13.02 4.43 -4.51
N ILE A 387 -13.39 5.34 -3.60
CA ILE A 387 -12.57 6.50 -3.24
C ILE A 387 -11.91 6.16 -1.91
N GLU A 388 -10.59 6.07 -1.89
CA GLU A 388 -9.84 5.73 -0.67
C GLU A 388 -9.41 7.01 0.04
N VAL A 389 -9.55 7.03 1.35
CA VAL A 389 -9.03 8.08 2.23
C VAL A 389 -8.05 7.41 3.17
N ARG A 390 -6.78 7.79 3.07
CA ARG A 390 -5.69 7.18 3.83
C ARG A 390 -4.89 8.22 4.58
N GLY A 391 -4.23 7.80 5.66
CA GLY A 391 -3.44 8.69 6.49
C GLY A 391 -4.17 9.03 7.77
N GLY A 392 -4.02 10.26 8.24
CA GLY A 392 -4.50 10.62 9.57
C GLY A 392 -3.46 10.39 10.67
N ASN A 393 -2.19 10.25 10.30
CA ASN A 393 -1.08 10.45 11.23
C ASN A 393 -0.65 11.90 11.16
N GLN A 394 -0.57 12.55 12.32
CA GLN A 394 -0.03 13.88 12.45
C GLN A 394 1.48 13.78 12.65
N PRO A 395 2.27 14.35 11.74
CA PRO A 395 3.72 14.30 11.87
C PRO A 395 4.32 15.32 12.85
N ASP A 396 3.47 15.95 13.68
CA ASP A 396 3.71 17.13 14.51
C ASP A 396 3.74 18.47 13.72
N PRO A 397 3.50 19.62 14.39
CA PRO A 397 3.23 20.88 13.76
C PRO A 397 4.46 21.49 13.09
N ARG A 398 4.37 21.74 11.78
CA ARG A 398 5.38 22.47 11.01
C ARG A 398 5.75 23.78 11.67
#